data_AF-A0A7Y2DXQ0-F1
#
_entry.id   AF-A0A7Y2DXQ0-F1
#
_cell.length_a   1.000
_cell.length_b   1.000
_cell.length_c   1.000
_cell.angle_alpha   90.00
_cell.angle_beta   90.00
_cell.angle_gamma   90.00
#
_symmetry.space_group_name_H-M   'P 1'
#
loop_
_entity.id
_entity.type
_entity.pdbx_description
1 polymer ?
#
loop_
_entity_poly.entity_id
_entity_poly.type
_entity_poly.pdbx_seq_one_letter_code
_entity_poly.pdbx_strand_id
1 'polypeptide(L)'
;MSAKRAIYVPEEDGSKNFTIYFAGNVDILTRDALTVKTEQLKYSKKTEIADAEELVEFARHNLSGRSYGAIVSLKSNTLDLLK
;
A
#
# COMPACT_ATOMS: atom_id res chain seq x y z
N MET A 1 -2.71 2.54 7.91
CA MET A 1 -3.35 1.74 6.85
C MET A 1 -4.65 1.19 7.39
N SER A 2 -5.75 1.35 6.67
CA SER A 2 -7.07 0.83 7.01
C SER A 2 -7.75 0.27 5.77
N ALA A 3 -8.63 -0.73 5.94
CA ALA A 3 -9.44 -1.31 4.88
C ALA A 3 -10.69 -1.95 5.48
N LYS A 4 -11.67 -2.31 4.64
CA LYS A 4 -12.87 -3.07 5.07
C LYS A 4 -12.51 -4.49 5.48
N ARG A 5 -11.58 -5.13 4.79
CA ARG A 5 -11.14 -6.51 5.04
C ARG A 5 -9.63 -6.63 4.87
N ALA A 6 -9.03 -7.55 5.62
CA ALA A 6 -7.62 -7.89 5.50
C ALA A 6 -7.41 -9.39 5.73
N ILE A 7 -6.54 -10.01 4.93
CA ILE A 7 -6.06 -11.39 5.10
C ILE A 7 -4.60 -11.32 5.50
N TYR A 8 -4.26 -11.87 6.67
CA TYR A 8 -2.89 -11.97 7.16
C TYR A 8 -2.32 -13.35 6.83
N VAL A 9 -1.15 -13.38 6.18
CA VAL A 9 -0.43 -14.60 5.80
C VAL A 9 0.99 -14.54 6.38
N PRO A 10 1.30 -15.29 7.44
CA PRO A 10 2.67 -15.37 7.96
C PRO A 10 3.58 -16.16 7.00
N GLU A 11 4.88 -15.87 7.01
CA GLU A 11 5.86 -16.73 6.34
C GLU A 11 6.13 -17.99 7.19
N GLU A 12 6.23 -19.16 6.54
CA GLU A 12 6.44 -20.46 7.23
C GLU A 12 7.89 -20.70 7.67
N ASP A 13 8.80 -19.79 7.33
CA ASP A 13 10.25 -19.89 7.59
C ASP A 13 10.66 -19.57 9.04
N GLY A 14 9.68 -19.36 9.93
CA GLY A 14 9.91 -18.98 11.32
C GLY A 14 10.37 -17.52 11.50
N SER A 15 10.46 -16.74 10.42
CA SER A 15 10.68 -15.30 10.50
C SER A 15 9.42 -14.58 10.99
N LYS A 16 9.56 -13.38 11.56
CA LYS A 16 8.41 -12.51 11.90
C LYS A 16 7.86 -11.77 10.68
N ASN A 17 8.16 -12.25 9.47
CA ASN A 17 7.65 -11.67 8.23
C ASN A 17 6.24 -12.18 7.94
N PHE A 18 5.50 -11.35 7.23
CA PHE A 18 4.14 -11.65 6.82
C PHE A 18 3.77 -10.83 5.59
N THR A 19 2.75 -11.29 4.89
CA THR A 19 2.06 -10.55 3.84
C THR A 19 0.63 -10.28 4.27
N ILE A 20 0.15 -9.06 4.06
CA ILE A 20 -1.25 -8.69 4.29
C ILE A 20 -1.88 -8.33 2.95
N TYR A 21 -3.04 -8.92 2.66
CA TYR A 21 -3.88 -8.54 1.52
C TYR A 21 -5.06 -7.75 2.04
N PHE A 22 -5.14 -6.47 1.72
CA PHE A 22 -6.24 -5.58 2.06
C PHE A 22 -7.23 -5.50 0.89
N ALA A 23 -8.52 -5.46 1.22
CA ALA A 23 -9.58 -5.33 0.23
C ALA A 23 -10.72 -4.43 0.74
N GLY A 24 -11.20 -3.57 -0.15
CA GLY A 24 -12.32 -2.65 0.02
C GLY A 24 -11.93 -1.36 0.75
N ASN A 25 -12.06 -0.22 0.07
CA ASN A 25 -11.76 1.12 0.58
C ASN A 25 -10.42 1.18 1.35
N VAL A 26 -9.34 0.72 0.74
CA VAL A 26 -8.02 0.77 1.36
C VAL A 26 -7.53 2.20 1.40
N ASP A 27 -7.13 2.67 2.58
CA ASP A 27 -6.57 4.00 2.80
C ASP A 27 -5.21 3.89 3.51
N ILE A 28 -4.18 4.44 2.87
CA ILE A 28 -2.83 4.52 3.36
C ILE A 28 -2.54 5.99 3.65
N LEU A 29 -2.33 6.31 4.92
CA LEU A 29 -1.80 7.58 5.36
C LEU A 29 -0.37 7.39 5.87
N THR A 30 0.60 8.04 5.23
CA THR A 30 1.99 8.07 5.69
C THR A 30 2.24 9.28 6.58
N ARG A 31 3.40 9.31 7.25
CA ARG A 31 3.82 10.44 8.12
C ARG A 31 4.02 11.75 7.35
N ASP A 32 4.34 11.68 6.06
CA ASP A 32 4.66 12.84 5.22
C ASP A 32 3.44 13.38 4.45
N ALA A 33 2.25 13.21 5.04
CA ALA A 33 0.96 13.62 4.46
C ALA A 33 0.66 13.04 3.07
N LEU A 34 1.32 11.92 2.70
CA LEU A 34 0.94 11.16 1.51
C LEU A 34 -0.26 10.27 1.87
N THR A 35 -1.34 10.49 1.14
CA THR A 35 -2.55 9.67 1.16
C THR A 35 -2.61 8.85 -0.11
N VAL A 36 -2.84 7.55 0.00
CA VAL A 36 -3.04 6.63 -1.13
C VAL A 36 -4.32 5.83 -0.89
N LYS A 37 -5.23 5.86 -1.86
CA LYS A 37 -6.52 5.17 -1.82
C LYS A 37 -6.64 4.20 -2.98
N THR A 38 -7.11 2.99 -2.70
CA THR A 38 -7.27 1.91 -3.68
C THR A 38 -8.33 0.92 -3.18
N GLU A 39 -8.85 0.07 -4.07
CA GLU A 39 -9.74 -1.03 -3.66
C GLU A 39 -8.98 -2.23 -3.11
N GLN A 40 -7.76 -2.49 -3.60
CA GLN A 40 -6.94 -3.62 -3.18
C GLN A 40 -5.49 -3.20 -2.97
N LEU A 41 -4.84 -3.80 -1.97
CA LEU A 41 -3.45 -3.55 -1.63
C LEU A 41 -2.80 -4.80 -1.04
N LYS A 42 -1.62 -5.15 -1.53
CA LYS A 42 -0.77 -6.19 -0.96
C LYS A 42 0.41 -5.56 -0.23
N TYR A 43 0.52 -5.79 1.06
CA TYR A 43 1.67 -5.34 1.86
C TYR A 43 2.57 -6.52 2.22
N SER A 44 3.87 -6.40 1.98
CA SER A 44 4.88 -7.35 2.47
C SER A 44 5.70 -6.72 3.59
N LYS A 45 5.72 -7.34 4.78
CA LYS A 45 6.56 -6.87 5.89
C LYS A 45 8.06 -7.06 5.61
N LYS A 46 8.41 -8.08 4.83
CA LYS A 46 9.79 -8.43 4.48
C LYS A 46 10.48 -7.33 3.68
N THR A 47 9.79 -6.78 2.70
CA THR A 47 10.30 -5.69 1.84
C THR A 47 9.84 -4.31 2.30
N GLU A 48 8.84 -4.24 3.17
CA GLU A 48 8.13 -3.01 3.57
C GLU A 48 7.51 -2.26 2.39
N ILE A 49 7.09 -3.03 1.38
CA ILE A 49 6.44 -2.53 0.15
C ILE A 49 4.94 -2.84 0.23
N ALA A 50 4.13 -1.85 -0.11
CA ALA A 50 2.71 -2.01 -0.39
C ALA A 50 2.46 -1.81 -1.89
N ASP A 51 1.90 -2.82 -2.54
CA ASP A 51 1.66 -2.89 -3.98
C ASP A 51 0.15 -2.84 -4.24
N ALA A 52 -0.26 -1.95 -5.12
CA ALA A 52 -1.60 -1.90 -5.66
C ALA A 52 -1.51 -2.10 -7.17
N GLU A 53 -2.30 -3.03 -7.72
CA GLU A 53 -2.34 -3.33 -9.16
C GLU A 53 -3.57 -2.69 -9.85
N GLU A 54 -4.45 -2.04 -9.08
CA GLU A 54 -5.71 -1.45 -9.55
C GLU A 54 -5.63 0.08 -9.63
N LEU A 55 -6.77 0.75 -9.81
CA LEU A 55 -6.84 2.21 -9.78
C LEU A 55 -6.43 2.72 -8.39
N VAL A 56 -5.43 3.60 -8.39
CA VAL A 56 -4.91 4.26 -7.20
C VAL A 56 -5.17 5.74 -7.30
N GLU A 57 -5.73 6.33 -6.26
CA GLU A 57 -5.76 7.78 -6.06
C GLU A 57 -4.69 8.17 -5.05
N PHE A 58 -3.92 9.20 -5.33
CA PHE A 58 -2.91 9.70 -4.41
C PHE A 58 -3.04 11.20 -4.19
N ALA A 59 -2.65 11.65 -3.00
CA ALA A 59 -2.59 13.06 -2.66
C ALA A 59 -1.43 13.32 -1.69
N ARG A 60 -0.63 14.35 -1.96
CA ARG A 60 0.43 14.86 -1.10
C ARG A 60 0.49 16.38 -1.24
N HIS A 61 0.11 17.10 -0.19
CA HIS A 61 0.00 18.57 -0.20
C HIS A 61 -0.87 19.08 -1.38
N ASN A 62 -0.28 19.81 -2.33
CA ASN A 62 -0.95 20.35 -3.52
C ASN A 62 -0.84 19.45 -4.75
N LEU A 63 -0.20 18.28 -4.62
CA LEU A 63 -0.10 17.29 -5.69
C LEU A 63 -1.11 16.17 -5.45
N SER A 64 -1.99 15.95 -6.41
CA SER A 64 -2.93 14.83 -6.38
C SER A 64 -3.08 14.25 -7.78
N GLY A 65 -3.39 12.97 -7.87
CA GLY A 65 -3.58 12.31 -9.14
C GLY A 65 -4.16 10.93 -9.01
N ARG A 66 -4.23 10.26 -10.16
CA ARG A 66 -4.65 8.87 -10.28
C ARG A 66 -3.61 8.12 -11.11
N SER A 67 -3.42 6.84 -10.82
CA SER A 67 -2.59 5.94 -11.60
C SER A 67 -3.20 4.55 -11.59
N TYR A 68 -2.96 3.79 -12.65
CA TYR A 68 -3.25 2.36 -12.63
C TYR A 68 -2.01 1.61 -12.14
N GLY A 69 -2.12 1.17 -10.90
CA GLY A 69 -1.06 0.52 -10.16
C GLY A 69 -0.08 1.51 -9.52
N ALA A 70 0.35 1.18 -8.31
CA ALA A 70 1.35 1.96 -7.59
C ALA A 70 2.13 1.09 -6.60
N ILE A 71 3.39 1.44 -6.40
CA ILE A 71 4.26 0.82 -5.39
C ILE A 71 4.57 1.87 -4.32
N VAL A 72 4.14 1.59 -3.10
CA VAL A 72 4.44 2.41 -1.91
C VAL A 72 5.52 1.72 -1.10
N SER A 73 6.71 2.32 -1.05
CA SER A 73 7.78 1.84 -0.18
C SER A 73 7.74 2.60 1.14
N LEU A 74 7.37 1.90 2.23
CA LEU A 74 7.34 2.49 3.57
C LEU A 74 8.75 2.70 4.14
N LYS A 75 9.74 1.96 3.64
CA LYS A 75 11.14 2.08 4.06
C LYS A 75 11.79 3.35 3.50
N SER A 76 11.48 3.71 2.26
CA SER A 76 12.04 4.89 1.57
C SER A 76 11.08 6.08 1.50
N ASN A 77 9.84 5.96 2.00
CA ASN A 77 8.77 6.95 1.86
C ASN A 77 8.54 7.40 0.40
N THR A 78 8.66 6.46 -0.55
CA THR A 78 8.45 6.73 -1.98
C THR A 78 7.13 6.14 -2.47
N LEU A 79 6.57 6.80 -3.48
CA LEU A 79 5.41 6.35 -4.25
C LEU A 79 5.82 6.32 -5.72
N ASP A 80 5.86 5.13 -6.30
CA ASP A 80 6.12 4.92 -7.72
C ASP A 80 4.80 4.62 -8.42
N LEU A 81 4.46 5.43 -9.43
CA LEU A 81 3.26 5.28 -10.25
C LEU A 81 3.60 4.43 -11.47
N LEU A 82 2.77 3.42 -11.77
CA LEU A 82 3.11 2.44 -12.81
C LEU A 82 2.57 2.80 -14.20
N LYS A 83 1.33 3.32 -14.28
CA LYS A 83 0.66 3.70 -15.54
C LYS A 83 -0.23 4.93 -15.39
#